data_AF-A0A2J4Y6Z7-F1
#
_entry.id   AF-A0A2J4Y6Z7-F1
#
_cell.length_a   1.000
_cell.length_b   1.000
_cell.length_c   1.000
_cell.angle_alpha   90.00
_cell.angle_beta   90.00
_cell.angle_gamma   90.00
#
_symmetry.space_group_name_H-M   'P 1'
#
loop_
_entity.id
_entity.type
_entity.pdbx_description
1 polymer ?
#
loop_
_entity_poly.entity_id
_entity_poly.type
_entity_poly.pdbx_seq_one_letter_code
_entity_poly.pdbx_strand_id
1 'polypeptide(L)'
;MVNISRSLMLSLLLGISPLSQASDQGRGLVTMNGQIQESACSIHTDDIWQEIPFGVISYSDLNQEGKAVIKPFAVRLVNCSLERIRGGLWQSVNITFSGETEIFRPDIFKVNGEAQGLG
;
A
#
# COMPACT_ATOMS: atom_id res chain seq x y z
N MET A 1 8.14 -57.35 -71.73
CA MET A 1 7.48 -58.00 -70.58
C MET A 1 8.54 -58.52 -69.62
N VAL A 2 8.88 -57.76 -68.58
CA VAL A 2 9.08 -58.20 -67.18
C VAL A 2 8.80 -56.94 -66.35
N ASN A 3 7.95 -57.08 -65.35
CA ASN A 3 7.34 -56.04 -64.54
C ASN A 3 8.00 -56.05 -63.14
N ILE A 4 7.80 -54.98 -62.36
CA ILE A 4 8.07 -54.86 -60.89
C ILE A 4 9.56 -54.55 -60.57
N SER A 5 9.93 -53.55 -59.76
CA SER A 5 9.30 -53.06 -58.52
C SER A 5 9.59 -51.59 -58.23
N ARG A 6 8.56 -50.89 -57.74
CA ARG A 6 8.65 -49.57 -57.11
C ARG A 6 9.37 -49.73 -55.77
N SER A 7 10.55 -49.14 -55.57
CA SER A 7 11.09 -48.95 -54.22
C SER A 7 11.83 -47.62 -54.09
N LEU A 8 11.08 -46.68 -53.50
CA LEU A 8 11.49 -45.55 -52.67
C LEU A 8 12.80 -44.82 -53.00
N MET A 9 12.69 -43.82 -53.88
CA MET A 9 13.44 -42.57 -53.77
C MET A 9 12.62 -41.61 -52.89
N LEU A 10 12.71 -41.68 -51.56
CA LEU A 10 12.18 -40.61 -50.70
C LEU A 10 12.63 -40.75 -49.23
N SER A 11 13.77 -40.19 -48.84
CA SER A 11 14.03 -39.77 -47.44
C SER A 11 15.46 -39.23 -47.24
N LEU A 12 15.72 -37.95 -47.55
CA LEU A 12 16.93 -37.28 -47.04
C LEU A 12 16.69 -35.85 -46.53
N LEU A 13 15.47 -35.45 -46.17
CA LEU A 13 15.18 -34.04 -45.86
C LEU A 13 14.46 -33.75 -44.53
N LEU A 14 14.50 -34.64 -43.55
CA LEU A 14 13.85 -34.38 -42.25
C LEU A 14 14.81 -34.70 -41.09
N GLY A 15 15.69 -33.75 -40.77
CA GLY A 15 16.67 -33.92 -39.70
C GLY A 15 17.15 -32.63 -39.04
N ILE A 16 16.42 -31.53 -39.16
CA ILE A 16 16.69 -30.32 -38.38
C ILE A 16 15.39 -29.97 -37.66
N SER A 17 15.22 -30.51 -36.45
CA SER A 17 14.22 -30.01 -35.53
C SER A 17 14.58 -28.55 -35.19
N PRO A 18 13.66 -27.58 -35.31
CA PRO A 18 13.92 -26.26 -34.76
C PRO A 18 14.09 -26.41 -33.25
N LEU A 19 15.30 -26.15 -32.75
CA LEU A 19 15.53 -25.89 -31.33
C LEU A 19 14.79 -24.61 -30.99
N SER A 20 13.54 -24.74 -30.52
CA SER A 20 12.80 -23.63 -29.94
C SER A 20 13.47 -23.22 -28.64
N GLN A 21 14.40 -22.27 -28.72
CA GLN A 21 14.89 -21.55 -27.55
C GLN A 21 13.75 -20.64 -27.09
N ALA A 22 12.99 -21.09 -26.09
CA ALA A 22 12.06 -20.22 -25.39
C ALA A 22 12.90 -19.17 -24.65
N SER A 23 12.90 -17.93 -25.15
CA SER A 23 13.45 -16.81 -24.39
C SER A 23 12.61 -16.65 -23.12
N ASP A 24 13.25 -16.56 -21.96
CA ASP A 24 12.57 -16.15 -20.72
C ASP A 24 11.95 -14.76 -20.96
N GLN A 25 10.63 -14.70 -21.13
CA GLN A 25 9.87 -13.47 -21.49
C GLN A 25 9.72 -12.51 -20.29
N GLY A 26 10.65 -12.59 -19.33
CA GLY A 26 10.65 -11.82 -18.10
C GLY A 26 9.96 -12.54 -16.95
N ARG A 27 10.51 -12.37 -15.74
CA ARG A 27 9.96 -12.88 -14.49
C ARG A 27 9.44 -11.70 -13.66
N GLY A 28 8.13 -11.69 -13.40
CA GLY A 28 7.52 -10.77 -12.44
C GLY A 28 7.52 -11.36 -11.03
N LEU A 29 7.89 -10.56 -10.03
CA LEU A 29 7.74 -10.91 -8.62
C LEU A 29 6.69 -9.98 -8.00
N VAL A 30 5.71 -10.58 -7.34
CA VAL A 30 4.71 -9.85 -6.55
C VAL A 30 4.85 -10.29 -5.10
N THR A 31 4.91 -9.33 -4.19
CA THR A 31 4.85 -9.57 -2.74
C THR A 31 3.55 -8.96 -2.22
N MET A 32 2.76 -9.75 -1.51
CA MET A 32 1.53 -9.29 -0.86
C MET A 32 1.73 -9.32 0.65
N ASN A 33 1.43 -8.20 1.31
CA ASN A 33 1.44 -8.06 2.75
C ASN A 33 0.03 -7.73 3.24
N GLY A 34 -0.31 -8.15 4.45
CA GLY A 34 -1.60 -7.85 5.05
C GLY A 34 -1.73 -8.42 6.46
N GLN A 35 -2.83 -8.08 7.11
CA GLN A 35 -3.23 -8.61 8.42
C GLN A 35 -4.71 -8.97 8.42
N ILE A 36 -5.09 -9.97 9.21
CA ILE A 36 -6.50 -10.33 9.42
C ILE A 36 -6.88 -9.82 10.80
N GLN A 37 -7.91 -8.97 10.86
CA GLN A 37 -8.40 -8.39 12.11
C GLN A 37 -9.93 -8.48 12.19
N GLU A 38 -10.44 -8.75 13.39
CA GLU A 38 -11.88 -8.65 13.69
C GLU A 38 -12.22 -7.19 13.99
N SER A 39 -12.71 -6.48 12.98
CA SER A 39 -13.15 -5.09 13.08
C SER A 39 -14.46 -4.88 12.31
N ALA A 40 -15.19 -3.83 12.68
CA ALA A 40 -16.40 -3.44 11.96
C ALA A 40 -16.08 -3.00 10.51
N CYS A 41 -14.94 -2.36 10.30
CA CYS A 41 -14.52 -1.76 9.03
C CYS A 41 -13.02 -2.01 8.78
N SER A 42 -12.59 -1.90 7.54
CA SER A 42 -11.18 -1.78 7.16
C SER A 42 -10.79 -0.31 6.98
N ILE A 43 -9.53 0.06 7.23
CA ILE A 43 -9.00 1.37 6.85
C ILE A 43 -8.63 1.31 5.36
N HIS A 44 -9.00 2.33 4.58
CA HIS A 44 -8.60 2.44 3.18
C HIS A 44 -7.07 2.37 3.06
N THR A 45 -6.53 1.61 2.11
CA THR A 45 -5.08 1.33 2.03
C THR A 45 -4.23 2.61 1.96
N ASP A 46 -4.66 3.61 1.19
CA ASP A 46 -3.98 4.91 1.09
C ASP A 46 -4.00 5.74 2.38
N ASP A 47 -4.85 5.38 3.35
CA ASP A 47 -5.00 6.12 4.61
C ASP A 47 -4.30 5.43 5.79
N ILE A 48 -3.71 4.24 5.56
CA ILE A 48 -2.91 3.53 6.58
C ILE A 48 -1.63 4.30 6.90
N TRP A 49 -1.03 4.92 5.88
CA TRP A 49 0.14 5.77 6.01
C TRP A 49 -0.14 7.11 5.35
N GLN A 50 -0.16 8.17 6.14
CA GLN A 50 -0.41 9.52 5.67
C GLN A 50 0.69 10.45 6.17
N GLU A 51 1.16 11.32 5.27
CA GLU A 51 2.02 12.45 5.60
C GLU A 51 1.21 13.72 5.44
N ILE A 52 1.20 14.57 6.47
CA ILE A 52 0.45 15.82 6.47
C ILE A 52 1.45 16.98 6.31
N PRO A 53 1.66 17.49 5.10
CA PRO A 53 2.65 18.55 4.88
C PRO A 53 2.12 19.89 5.42
N PHE A 54 2.80 20.42 6.44
CA PHE A 54 2.51 21.75 6.97
C PHE A 54 3.03 22.87 6.05
N GLY A 55 4.07 22.58 5.26
CA GLY A 55 4.79 23.56 4.44
C GLY A 55 5.78 24.37 5.27
N VAL A 56 6.28 25.46 4.70
CA VAL A 56 7.13 26.41 5.43
C VAL A 56 6.23 27.38 6.19
N ILE A 57 6.38 27.42 7.50
CA ILE A 57 5.68 28.36 8.38
C ILE A 57 6.72 29.31 8.94
N SER A 58 6.58 30.61 8.70
CA SER A 58 7.53 31.59 9.23
C SER A 58 7.22 31.92 10.69
N TYR A 59 8.24 32.33 11.44
CA TYR A 59 8.05 32.80 12.82
C TYR A 59 7.06 33.98 12.91
N SER A 60 7.07 34.88 11.91
CA SER A 60 6.09 35.97 11.82
C SER A 60 4.66 35.49 11.66
N ASP A 61 4.42 34.37 10.97
CA ASP A 61 3.07 33.78 10.82
C ASP A 61 2.54 33.26 12.16
N LEU A 62 3.43 32.82 13.05
CA LEU A 62 3.11 32.30 14.38
C LEU A 62 2.93 33.40 15.43
N ASN A 63 3.67 34.51 15.31
CA ASN A 63 3.63 35.63 16.25
C ASN A 63 2.38 36.53 16.11
N GLN A 64 1.65 36.44 15.00
CA GLN A 64 0.37 37.13 14.85
C GLN A 64 -0.75 36.32 15.54
N GLU A 65 -0.91 36.55 16.84
CA GLU A 65 -2.11 36.21 17.63
C GLU A 65 -2.58 34.74 17.50
N GLY A 66 -1.79 33.79 18.00
CA GLY A 66 -2.31 32.45 18.33
C GLY A 66 -2.94 31.68 17.16
N LYS A 67 -2.58 32.02 15.91
CA LYS A 67 -3.10 31.35 14.72
C LYS A 67 -2.45 29.97 14.58
N ALA A 68 -3.21 28.94 14.89
CA ALA A 68 -2.86 27.57 14.54
C ALA A 68 -2.99 27.37 13.03
N VAL A 69 -1.96 26.80 12.39
CA VAL A 69 -2.07 26.31 11.01
C VAL A 69 -2.82 24.99 11.04
N ILE A 70 -4.10 25.01 10.67
CA ILE A 70 -4.94 23.81 10.67
C ILE A 70 -4.74 23.06 9.35
N LYS A 71 -4.36 21.78 9.44
CA LYS A 71 -4.32 20.85 8.30
C LYS A 71 -5.40 19.78 8.48
N PRO A 72 -6.45 19.77 7.64
CA PRO A 72 -7.44 18.70 7.70
C PRO A 72 -6.81 17.39 7.20
N PHE A 73 -7.16 16.30 7.87
CA PHE A 73 -6.87 14.94 7.41
C PHE A 73 -8.08 14.05 7.71
N ALA A 74 -8.14 12.89 7.07
CA ALA A 74 -9.23 11.95 7.24
C ALA A 74 -8.70 10.51 7.18
N VAL A 75 -9.29 9.64 8.01
CA VAL A 75 -9.09 8.20 7.95
C VAL A 75 -10.38 7.58 7.41
N ARG A 76 -10.35 7.11 6.15
CA ARG A 76 -11.53 6.51 5.52
C ARG A 76 -11.67 5.06 5.98
N LEU A 77 -12.85 4.77 6.53
CA LEU A 77 -13.27 3.41 6.84
C LEU A 77 -14.10 2.86 5.68
N VAL A 78 -13.75 1.67 5.21
CA VAL A 78 -14.37 1.00 4.06
C VAL A 78 -14.79 -0.42 4.42
N ASN A 79 -15.73 -0.96 3.64
CA ASN A 79 -16.23 -2.33 3.78
C ASN A 79 -16.75 -2.62 5.19
N CYS A 80 -17.57 -1.71 5.72
CA CYS A 80 -18.09 -1.81 7.07
C CYS A 80 -19.25 -2.81 7.20
N SER A 81 -19.26 -3.59 8.28
CA SER A 81 -20.42 -4.35 8.77
C SER A 81 -20.66 -4.02 10.24
N LEU A 82 -21.92 -3.76 10.59
CA LEU A 82 -22.31 -3.48 11.97
C LEU A 82 -22.51 -4.75 12.80
N GLU A 83 -22.67 -5.91 12.15
CA GLU A 83 -22.87 -7.18 12.85
C GLU A 83 -21.55 -7.74 13.36
N ARG A 84 -21.53 -8.23 14.60
CA ARG A 84 -20.39 -8.95 15.16
C ARG A 84 -20.54 -10.44 14.88
N ILE A 85 -19.42 -11.11 14.62
CA ILE A 85 -19.37 -12.57 14.38
C ILE A 85 -19.97 -13.37 15.54
N ARG A 86 -19.82 -12.87 16.79
CA ARG A 86 -20.34 -13.51 18.01
C ARG A 86 -21.69 -12.97 18.47
N GLY A 87 -22.40 -12.22 17.62
CA GLY A 87 -23.67 -11.58 17.94
C GLY A 87 -23.53 -10.18 18.55
N GLY A 88 -24.59 -9.38 18.38
CA GLY A 88 -24.60 -7.96 18.76
C GLY A 88 -24.07 -7.03 17.67
N LEU A 89 -24.03 -5.74 17.97
CA LEU A 89 -23.65 -4.68 17.01
C LEU A 89 -22.37 -3.96 17.41
N TRP A 90 -21.61 -3.51 16.42
CA TRP A 90 -20.61 -2.46 16.58
C TRP A 90 -21.32 -1.12 16.79
N GLN A 91 -20.84 -0.31 17.74
CA GLN A 91 -21.56 0.90 18.19
C GLN A 91 -20.77 2.18 17.98
N SER A 92 -19.44 2.12 18.00
CA SER A 92 -18.59 3.28 17.89
C SER A 92 -17.26 2.93 17.24
N VAL A 93 -16.60 3.99 16.76
CA VAL A 93 -15.21 3.97 16.32
C VAL A 93 -14.45 4.85 17.29
N ASN A 94 -13.36 4.34 17.84
CA ASN A 94 -12.44 5.10 18.68
C ASN A 94 -11.09 5.19 17.96
N ILE A 95 -10.58 6.41 17.81
CA ILE A 95 -9.25 6.68 17.28
C ILE A 95 -8.40 7.22 18.43
N THR A 96 -7.21 6.67 18.61
CA THR A 96 -6.25 7.11 19.62
C THR A 96 -4.98 7.52 18.91
N PHE A 97 -4.48 8.71 19.25
CA PHE A 97 -3.18 9.19 18.77
C PHE A 97 -2.13 8.94 19.84
N SER A 98 -0.93 8.56 19.42
CA SER A 98 0.17 8.25 20.33
C SER A 98 1.48 8.72 19.69
N GLY A 99 2.37 9.24 20.52
CA GLY A 99 3.64 9.83 20.10
C GLY A 99 4.37 10.46 21.29
N GLU A 100 5.59 10.95 21.04
CA GLU A 100 6.28 11.78 22.03
C GLU A 100 5.53 13.09 22.23
N THR A 101 5.35 13.50 23.48
CA THR A 101 4.64 14.73 23.85
C THR A 101 5.60 15.77 24.40
N GLU A 102 5.17 17.03 24.40
CA GLU A 102 5.94 18.12 24.99
C GLU A 102 5.99 17.98 26.53
N ILE A 103 7.16 18.21 27.13
CA ILE A 103 7.42 17.97 28.56
C ILE A 103 6.52 18.83 29.44
N PHE A 104 6.34 20.10 29.06
CA PHE A 104 5.51 21.05 29.80
C PHE A 104 4.05 21.09 29.31
N ARG A 105 3.73 20.39 28.22
CA ARG A 105 2.40 20.33 27.60
C ARG A 105 2.11 18.91 27.07
N PRO A 106 1.72 17.97 27.95
CA PRO A 106 1.49 16.57 27.54
C PRO A 106 0.32 16.35 26.57
N ASP A 107 -0.49 17.38 26.33
CA ASP A 107 -1.64 17.39 25.42
C ASP A 107 -1.27 17.65 23.95
N ILE A 108 -0.01 18.00 23.66
CA ILE A 108 0.50 18.26 22.30
C ILE A 108 1.69 17.36 21.97
N PHE A 109 1.94 17.14 20.68
CA PHE A 109 3.06 16.33 20.24
C PHE A 109 4.34 17.16 20.25
N LYS A 110 5.45 16.51 20.59
CA LYS A 110 6.77 17.14 20.52
C LYS A 110 7.19 17.32 19.07
N VAL A 111 7.63 18.52 18.72
CA VAL A 111 8.27 18.80 17.42
C VAL A 111 9.75 18.44 17.51
N ASN A 112 10.24 17.68 16.53
CA ASN A 112 11.66 17.36 16.40
C ASN A 112 12.32 18.31 15.39
N GLY A 113 13.42 18.96 15.79
CA GLY A 113 14.16 19.91 14.97
C GLY A 113 14.79 21.02 15.79
N GLU A 114 15.22 22.10 15.12
CA GLU A 114 15.81 23.28 15.78
C GLU A 114 14.75 24.27 16.29
N ALA A 115 13.51 24.18 15.79
CA ALA A 115 12.43 25.04 16.22
C ALA A 115 12.02 24.74 17.67
N GLN A 116 11.84 25.80 18.47
CA GLN A 116 11.48 25.70 19.89
C GLN A 116 10.15 26.41 20.15
N GLY A 117 9.41 25.96 21.16
CA GLY A 117 8.13 26.54 21.56
C GLY A 117 6.95 26.18 20.64
N LEU A 118 7.08 25.12 19.84
CA LEU A 118 6.05 24.58 18.93
C LEU A 118 5.66 23.16 19.35
N GLY A 119 4.40 22.79 19.08
CA GLY A 119 3.83 21.47 19.34
C GLY A 119 2.48 21.29 18.66
#